data_AF-A0A662H565-F1
#
_entry.id   AF-A0A662H565-F1
#
_cell.length_a   1.000
_cell.length_b   1.000
_cell.length_c   1.000
_cell.angle_alpha   90.00
_cell.angle_beta   90.00
_cell.angle_gamma   90.00
#
_symmetry.space_group_name_H-M   'P 1'
#
loop_
_entity.id
_entity.type
_entity.pdbx_description
1 polymer ?
#
loop_
_entity_poly.entity_id
_entity_poly.type
_entity_poly.pdbx_seq_one_letter_code
_entity_poly.pdbx_strand_id
1 'polypeptide(L)'
;CCKVVKLAPILDAINARFKEKPVLSIVGQRKYESIARAFSPSVWTNKWLPGVISTTPIQEWTALQVWLYLFLEKAEINELYFQGFDRLGCWLCPASEVAELQLVAKRYPKLWSRWESYLESFRKAHGLDRDWIRFHLWRWKELPGDQRRLLGDKARKSLEEPTLDILIVKGEGVSKVSFKHSYLGELVLRVPPSDLVYLVIDSLKRVDNFLEMYVENIRVTCDSRFYNIYTDDDEAVKKIATSLAKITIRVNYCLRCKLCVNNCPSNAILLDESGQMRFLREKCTKCYICNEKCPLLSFLSIQTKVLDKLE
;
A
#
# COMPACT_ATOMS: atom_id res chain seq x y z
N CYS A 1 2.53 -4.46 -3.27
CA CYS A 1 2.96 -4.54 -4.69
C CYS A 1 1.85 -4.09 -5.66
N CYS A 2 0.72 -4.79 -5.81
CA CYS A 2 -0.26 -4.58 -6.89
C CYS A 2 -0.71 -3.13 -7.10
N LYS A 3 -0.96 -2.37 -6.02
CA LYS A 3 -1.38 -0.97 -6.13
C LYS A 3 -0.31 -0.09 -6.75
N VAL A 4 0.93 -0.27 -6.31
CA VAL A 4 2.08 0.58 -6.68
C VAL A 4 2.65 0.19 -8.04
N VAL A 5 2.84 -1.10 -8.30
CA VAL A 5 3.61 -1.56 -9.47
C VAL A 5 2.73 -2.02 -10.64
N LYS A 6 1.41 -2.16 -10.44
CA LYS A 6 0.47 -2.55 -11.50
C LYS A 6 -0.57 -1.47 -11.74
N LEU A 7 -1.36 -1.15 -10.73
CA LEU A 7 -2.51 -0.25 -10.93
C LEU A 7 -2.12 1.20 -11.16
N ALA A 8 -1.13 1.72 -10.43
CA ALA A 8 -0.72 3.10 -10.63
C ALA A 8 -0.14 3.37 -12.03
N PRO A 9 0.78 2.54 -12.56
CA PRO A 9 1.28 2.68 -13.94
C PRO A 9 0.19 2.50 -14.99
N ILE A 10 -0.77 1.59 -14.77
CA ILE A 10 -1.92 1.44 -15.68
C ILE A 10 -2.74 2.72 -15.70
N LEU A 11 -3.03 3.30 -14.53
CA LEU A 11 -3.80 4.53 -14.42
C LEU A 11 -3.05 5.72 -15.05
N ASP A 12 -1.73 5.81 -14.85
CA ASP A 12 -0.87 6.80 -15.53
C ASP A 12 -1.02 6.69 -17.06
N ALA A 13 -0.87 5.47 -17.60
CA ALA A 13 -0.96 5.22 -19.03
C ALA A 13 -2.36 5.55 -19.58
N ILE A 14 -3.42 5.21 -18.85
CA ILE A 14 -4.80 5.51 -19.23
C ILE A 14 -5.02 7.03 -19.25
N ASN A 15 -4.64 7.74 -18.20
CA ASN A 15 -4.82 9.19 -18.11
C ASN A 15 -4.05 9.92 -19.22
N ALA A 16 -2.80 9.51 -19.47
CA ALA A 16 -1.99 10.07 -20.54
C ALA A 16 -2.59 9.84 -21.93
N ARG A 17 -3.15 8.65 -22.19
CA ARG A 17 -3.66 8.27 -23.52
C ARG A 17 -5.07 8.77 -23.80
N PHE A 18 -5.93 8.78 -22.79
CA PHE A 18 -7.39 9.00 -22.93
C PHE A 18 -7.87 10.30 -22.27
N LYS A 19 -6.98 11.08 -21.63
CA LYS A 19 -7.28 12.40 -21.06
C LYS A 19 -8.49 12.37 -20.12
N GLU A 20 -8.46 11.44 -19.16
CA GLU A 20 -9.49 11.25 -18.12
C GLU A 20 -10.90 10.89 -18.64
N LYS A 21 -11.05 10.58 -19.94
CA LYS A 21 -12.31 10.04 -20.47
C LYS A 21 -12.55 8.62 -19.95
N PRO A 22 -13.81 8.21 -19.76
CA PRO A 22 -14.13 6.83 -19.44
C PRO A 22 -13.56 5.86 -20.48
N VAL A 23 -12.97 4.77 -20.01
CA VAL A 23 -12.35 3.73 -20.84
C VAL A 23 -13.07 2.41 -20.62
N LEU A 24 -13.47 1.75 -21.71
CA LEU A 24 -13.89 0.36 -21.68
C LEU A 24 -12.66 -0.55 -21.78
N SER A 25 -12.45 -1.38 -20.76
CA SER A 25 -11.38 -2.37 -20.68
C SER A 25 -11.96 -3.78 -20.87
N ILE A 26 -11.61 -4.41 -21.98
CA ILE A 26 -11.96 -5.80 -22.25
C ILE A 26 -10.85 -6.68 -21.68
N VAL A 27 -11.18 -7.53 -20.71
CA VAL A 27 -10.22 -8.40 -20.02
C VAL A 27 -10.51 -9.87 -20.27
N GLY A 28 -9.48 -10.72 -20.13
CA GLY A 28 -9.61 -12.17 -20.25
C GLY A 28 -10.02 -12.88 -18.96
N GLN A 29 -10.81 -12.23 -18.10
CA GLN A 29 -11.30 -12.86 -16.86
C GLN A 29 -12.31 -13.96 -17.18
N ARG A 30 -12.24 -15.09 -16.47
CA ARG A 30 -13.19 -16.19 -16.61
C ARG A 30 -13.75 -16.62 -15.25
N LYS A 31 -14.99 -17.09 -15.22
CA LYS A 31 -15.69 -17.47 -13.98
C LYS A 31 -15.00 -18.62 -13.25
N TYR A 32 -14.42 -19.56 -13.99
CA TYR A 32 -13.78 -20.76 -13.46
C TYR A 32 -12.38 -20.54 -12.85
N GLU A 33 -11.93 -19.29 -12.78
CA GLU A 33 -10.58 -18.96 -12.31
C GLU A 33 -10.50 -18.71 -10.80
N SER A 34 -11.61 -18.35 -10.17
CA SER A 34 -11.79 -18.27 -8.72
C SER A 34 -13.26 -18.02 -8.38
N ILE A 35 -13.65 -18.30 -7.14
CA ILE A 35 -15.01 -18.03 -6.62
C ILE A 35 -15.37 -16.53 -6.82
N ALA A 36 -14.45 -15.62 -6.50
CA ALA A 36 -14.70 -14.18 -6.67
C ALA A 36 -14.96 -13.78 -8.14
N ARG A 37 -14.27 -14.44 -9.09
CA ARG A 37 -14.49 -14.23 -10.53
C ARG A 37 -15.81 -14.84 -11.00
N ALA A 38 -16.24 -15.94 -10.37
CA ALA A 38 -17.50 -16.59 -10.69
C ALA A 38 -18.72 -15.70 -10.47
N PHE A 39 -18.69 -14.91 -9.39
CA PHE A 39 -19.76 -13.97 -9.03
C PHE A 39 -19.51 -12.55 -9.54
N SER A 40 -18.51 -12.33 -10.40
CA SER A 40 -18.29 -11.01 -10.98
C SER A 40 -19.43 -10.67 -11.95
N PRO A 41 -19.97 -9.43 -11.92
CA PRO A 41 -20.98 -9.01 -12.89
C PRO A 41 -20.37 -8.89 -14.29
N SER A 42 -21.21 -8.86 -15.32
CA SER A 42 -20.79 -8.74 -16.73
C SER A 42 -20.04 -7.44 -17.04
N VAL A 43 -20.34 -6.39 -16.28
CA VAL A 43 -19.69 -5.09 -16.33
C VAL A 43 -19.39 -4.63 -14.91
N TRP A 44 -18.17 -4.18 -14.63
CA TRP A 44 -17.77 -3.69 -13.31
C TRP A 44 -16.78 -2.53 -13.39
N THR A 45 -16.60 -1.86 -12.26
CA THR A 45 -15.56 -0.83 -12.09
C THR A 45 -14.61 -1.22 -10.97
N ASN A 46 -13.40 -0.66 -10.99
CA ASN A 46 -12.41 -0.86 -9.95
C ASN A 46 -12.17 0.45 -9.20
N LYS A 47 -12.34 0.45 -7.87
CA LYS A 47 -12.12 1.64 -7.04
C LYS A 47 -10.72 2.25 -7.17
N TRP A 48 -9.73 1.51 -7.66
CA TRP A 48 -8.35 1.97 -7.85
C TRP A 48 -8.06 2.46 -9.27
N LEU A 49 -8.98 2.24 -10.21
CA LEU A 49 -8.91 2.68 -11.59
C LEU A 49 -10.20 3.44 -11.94
N PRO A 50 -10.40 4.64 -11.35
CA PRO A 50 -11.58 5.45 -11.66
C PRO A 50 -11.67 5.74 -13.16
N GLY A 51 -12.89 5.76 -13.71
CA GLY A 51 -13.12 5.93 -15.15
C GLY A 51 -12.90 4.67 -15.99
N VAL A 52 -12.40 3.56 -15.42
CA VAL A 52 -12.26 2.30 -16.14
C VAL A 52 -13.46 1.39 -15.88
N ILE A 53 -14.22 1.13 -16.95
CA ILE A 53 -15.31 0.18 -16.99
C ILE A 53 -14.75 -1.11 -17.58
N SER A 54 -14.89 -2.22 -16.87
CA SER A 54 -14.32 -3.52 -17.28
C SER A 54 -15.43 -4.48 -17.69
N THR A 55 -15.14 -5.32 -18.69
CA THR A 55 -16.00 -6.44 -19.12
C THR A 55 -15.15 -7.61 -19.63
N THR A 56 -15.75 -8.79 -19.74
CA THR A 56 -15.09 -9.97 -20.32
C THR A 56 -16.06 -10.76 -21.21
N PRO A 57 -15.74 -10.96 -22.50
CA PRO A 57 -16.58 -11.73 -23.43
C PRO A 57 -16.46 -13.24 -23.22
N ILE A 58 -15.44 -13.68 -22.49
CA ILE A 58 -15.12 -15.10 -22.28
C ILE A 58 -15.44 -15.55 -20.85
N GLN A 59 -16.33 -14.84 -20.13
CA GLN A 59 -16.66 -15.13 -18.74
C GLN A 59 -17.00 -16.61 -18.52
N GLU A 60 -17.76 -17.19 -19.45
CA GLU A 60 -18.26 -18.57 -19.40
C GLU A 60 -17.28 -19.60 -19.99
N TRP A 61 -16.11 -19.19 -20.47
CA TRP A 61 -15.16 -20.10 -21.11
C TRP A 61 -14.33 -20.84 -20.07
N THR A 62 -14.26 -22.16 -20.23
CA THR A 62 -13.32 -23.03 -19.52
C THR A 62 -11.89 -22.85 -20.06
N ALA A 63 -10.89 -23.36 -19.33
CA ALA A 63 -9.50 -23.35 -19.84
C ALA A 63 -9.37 -24.16 -21.14
N LEU A 64 -10.08 -25.29 -21.23
CA LEU A 64 -10.08 -26.13 -22.43
C LEU A 64 -10.59 -25.38 -23.66
N GLN A 65 -11.72 -24.66 -23.53
CA GLN A 65 -12.25 -23.87 -24.64
C GLN A 65 -11.29 -22.79 -25.11
N VAL A 66 -10.60 -22.11 -24.19
CA VAL A 66 -9.56 -21.13 -24.55
C VAL A 66 -8.45 -21.81 -25.35
N TRP A 67 -7.93 -22.95 -24.89
CA TRP A 67 -6.87 -23.67 -25.61
C TRP A 67 -7.30 -24.17 -26.99
N LEU A 68 -8.49 -24.76 -27.09
CA LEU A 68 -9.05 -25.20 -28.38
C LEU A 68 -9.18 -24.04 -29.36
N TYR A 69 -9.63 -22.88 -28.88
CA TYR A 69 -9.73 -21.68 -29.70
C TYR A 69 -8.35 -21.17 -30.14
N LEU A 70 -7.36 -21.11 -29.24
CA LEU A 70 -5.98 -20.73 -29.60
C LEU A 70 -5.40 -21.65 -30.67
N PHE A 71 -5.65 -22.96 -30.58
CA PHE A 71 -5.20 -23.93 -31.59
C PHE A 71 -5.93 -23.77 -32.92
N LEU A 72 -7.24 -23.53 -32.89
CA LEU A 72 -8.05 -23.27 -34.08
C LEU A 72 -7.55 -22.03 -34.83
N GLU A 73 -7.29 -20.96 -34.10
CA GLU A 73 -6.77 -19.69 -34.64
C GLU A 73 -5.27 -19.73 -34.95
N LYS A 74 -4.58 -20.84 -34.63
CA LYS A 74 -3.12 -21.00 -34.73
C LYS A 74 -2.37 -19.82 -34.08
N ALA A 75 -2.87 -19.37 -32.93
CA ALA A 75 -2.31 -18.25 -32.20
C ALA A 75 -0.90 -18.59 -31.67
N GLU A 76 -0.03 -17.58 -31.59
CA GLU A 76 1.24 -17.71 -30.89
C GLU A 76 1.01 -17.80 -29.39
N ILE A 77 1.60 -18.82 -28.75
CA ILE A 77 1.39 -19.13 -27.33
C ILE A 77 2.71 -18.97 -26.59
N ASN A 78 2.66 -18.33 -25.43
CA ASN A 78 3.85 -18.17 -24.60
C ASN A 78 4.42 -19.55 -24.19
N GLU A 79 5.69 -19.78 -24.51
CA GLU A 79 6.35 -21.07 -24.31
C GLU A 79 6.34 -21.58 -22.86
N LEU A 80 6.23 -20.67 -21.89
CA LEU A 80 6.19 -21.02 -20.47
C LEU A 80 4.99 -21.91 -20.12
N TYR A 81 3.88 -21.84 -20.86
CA TYR A 81 2.76 -22.74 -20.65
C TYR A 81 3.12 -24.21 -20.90
N PHE A 82 3.98 -24.47 -21.89
CA PHE A 82 4.49 -25.83 -22.17
C PHE A 82 5.56 -26.28 -21.17
N GLN A 83 6.02 -25.37 -20.32
CA GLN A 83 7.02 -25.64 -19.28
C GLN A 83 6.40 -25.96 -17.91
N GLY A 84 5.07 -26.00 -17.81
CA GLY A 84 4.33 -26.34 -16.61
C GLY A 84 3.80 -25.15 -15.81
N PHE A 85 3.92 -23.92 -16.32
CA PHE A 85 3.28 -22.75 -15.73
C PHE A 85 1.85 -22.63 -16.25
N ASP A 86 0.85 -22.64 -15.37
CA ASP A 86 -0.56 -22.62 -15.75
C ASP A 86 -1.17 -21.21 -15.69
N ARG A 87 -0.57 -20.30 -14.92
CA ARG A 87 -0.95 -18.88 -14.84
C ARG A 87 0.28 -17.98 -14.72
N LEU A 88 0.62 -17.33 -15.83
CA LEU A 88 1.75 -16.41 -15.86
C LEU A 88 1.47 -15.11 -15.10
N GLY A 89 2.42 -14.74 -14.25
CA GLY A 89 2.34 -13.56 -13.40
C GLY A 89 3.71 -13.09 -12.92
N CYS A 90 3.74 -12.43 -11.76
CA CYS A 90 5.02 -12.09 -11.14
C CYS A 90 5.67 -13.36 -10.58
N TRP A 91 6.94 -13.63 -10.90
CA TRP A 91 7.63 -14.86 -10.50
C TRP A 91 7.77 -15.07 -8.97
N LEU A 92 7.69 -13.99 -8.18
CA LEU A 92 7.71 -14.00 -6.71
C LEU A 92 6.32 -13.79 -6.08
N CYS A 93 5.25 -13.95 -6.86
CA CYS A 93 3.91 -13.62 -6.39
C CYS A 93 3.52 -14.51 -5.20
N PRO A 94 3.07 -13.93 -4.07
CA PRO A 94 2.57 -14.73 -2.95
C PRO A 94 1.27 -15.49 -3.29
N ALA A 95 0.60 -15.13 -4.37
CA ALA A 95 -0.59 -15.82 -4.86
C ALA A 95 -0.28 -16.96 -5.87
N SER A 96 0.98 -17.18 -6.24
CA SER A 96 1.37 -18.30 -7.11
C SER A 96 1.34 -19.63 -6.36
N GLU A 97 1.10 -20.73 -7.08
CA GLU A 97 1.12 -22.05 -6.47
C GLU A 97 2.53 -22.44 -6.01
N VAL A 98 2.64 -23.27 -4.96
CA VAL A 98 3.96 -23.71 -4.46
C VAL A 98 4.72 -24.45 -5.55
N ALA A 99 4.03 -25.27 -6.34
CA ALA A 99 4.62 -26.00 -7.46
C ALA A 99 5.23 -25.04 -8.49
N GLU A 100 4.55 -23.94 -8.84
CA GLU A 100 5.09 -22.94 -9.75
C GLU A 100 6.33 -22.25 -9.16
N LEU A 101 6.31 -21.90 -7.86
CA LEU A 101 7.49 -21.31 -7.20
C LEU A 101 8.70 -22.25 -7.24
N GLN A 102 8.47 -23.57 -7.05
CA GLN A 102 9.52 -24.58 -7.19
C GLN A 102 10.04 -24.68 -8.63
N LEU A 103 9.16 -24.57 -9.64
CA LEU A 103 9.57 -24.51 -11.04
C LEU A 103 10.42 -23.27 -11.33
N VAL A 104 10.05 -22.10 -10.78
CA VAL A 104 10.86 -20.87 -10.87
C VAL A 104 12.22 -21.09 -10.23
N ALA A 105 12.28 -21.65 -9.02
CA ALA A 105 13.53 -21.91 -8.31
C ALA A 105 14.47 -22.83 -9.10
N LYS A 106 13.92 -23.91 -9.68
CA LYS A 106 14.66 -24.88 -10.49
C LYS A 106 15.18 -24.27 -11.80
N ARG A 107 14.32 -23.54 -12.52
CA ARG A 107 14.64 -23.00 -13.86
C ARG A 107 15.46 -21.72 -13.81
N TYR A 108 15.23 -20.87 -12.82
CA TYR A 108 15.84 -19.55 -12.69
C TYR A 108 16.55 -19.39 -11.33
N PRO A 109 17.57 -20.22 -11.03
CA PRO A 109 18.18 -20.28 -9.70
C PRO A 109 18.81 -18.96 -9.27
N LYS A 110 19.40 -18.18 -10.20
CA LYS A 110 19.97 -16.85 -9.91
C LYS A 110 18.91 -15.84 -9.48
N LEU A 111 17.71 -15.93 -10.06
CA LEU A 111 16.60 -15.03 -9.74
C LEU A 111 16.02 -15.40 -8.38
N TRP A 112 15.82 -16.70 -8.16
CA TRP A 112 15.29 -17.24 -6.91
C TRP A 112 16.23 -17.02 -5.73
N SER A 113 17.55 -17.20 -5.90
CA SER A 113 18.52 -16.99 -4.82
C SER A 113 18.51 -15.55 -4.30
N ARG A 114 18.23 -14.58 -5.16
CA ARG A 114 18.06 -13.18 -4.77
C ARG A 114 16.84 -12.98 -3.87
N TRP A 115 15.75 -13.68 -4.16
CA TRP A 115 14.54 -13.66 -3.34
C TRP A 115 14.73 -14.38 -2.01
N GLU A 116 15.34 -15.57 -2.04
CA GLU A 116 15.66 -16.34 -0.85
C GLU A 116 16.58 -15.57 0.11
N SER A 117 17.59 -14.87 -0.42
CA SER A 117 18.49 -14.00 0.36
C SER A 117 17.74 -12.86 1.06
N TYR A 118 16.76 -12.26 0.36
CA TYR A 118 15.89 -11.24 0.95
C TYR A 118 15.02 -11.84 2.06
N LEU A 119 14.37 -12.97 1.81
CA LEU A 119 13.54 -13.66 2.80
C LEU A 119 14.33 -14.03 4.05
N GLU A 120 15.56 -14.53 3.90
CA GLU A 120 16.41 -14.90 5.03
C GLU A 120 16.84 -13.68 5.86
N SER A 121 17.17 -12.57 5.19
CA SER A 121 17.47 -11.30 5.86
C SER A 121 16.27 -10.77 6.63
N PHE A 122 15.09 -10.82 6.00
CA PHE A 122 13.83 -10.41 6.61
C PHE A 122 13.47 -11.29 7.82
N ARG A 123 13.61 -12.62 7.67
CA ARG A 123 13.35 -13.60 8.73
C ARG A 123 14.19 -13.33 9.98
N LYS A 124 15.51 -13.11 9.80
CA LYS A 124 16.44 -12.79 10.90
C LYS A 124 16.08 -11.49 11.59
N ALA A 125 15.81 -10.43 10.83
CA ALA A 125 15.47 -9.11 11.38
C ALA A 125 14.21 -9.12 12.25
N HIS A 126 13.27 -10.03 11.98
CA HIS A 126 11.99 -10.11 12.70
C HIS A 126 11.90 -11.31 13.66
N GLY A 127 13.01 -12.03 13.88
CA GLY A 127 13.05 -13.18 14.79
C GLY A 127 12.02 -14.27 14.43
N LEU A 128 11.84 -14.53 13.13
CA LEU A 128 10.94 -15.56 12.58
C LEU A 128 11.64 -16.92 12.48
N ASP A 129 10.89 -18.02 12.61
CA ASP A 129 11.44 -19.38 12.48
C ASP A 129 11.87 -19.71 11.04
N ARG A 130 12.80 -20.66 10.85
CA ARG A 130 13.22 -21.14 9.52
C ARG A 130 12.06 -21.74 8.73
N ASP A 131 11.09 -22.34 9.42
CA ASP A 131 9.87 -22.88 8.85
C ASP A 131 9.04 -21.83 8.10
N TRP A 132 9.20 -20.53 8.43
CA TRP A 132 8.56 -19.43 7.72
C TRP A 132 8.93 -19.36 6.24
N ILE A 133 10.19 -19.65 5.90
CA ILE A 133 10.65 -19.72 4.51
C ILE A 133 10.36 -21.11 3.94
N ARG A 134 10.72 -22.17 4.67
CA ARG A 134 10.59 -23.56 4.23
C ARG A 134 9.18 -23.93 3.79
N PHE A 135 8.16 -23.50 4.54
CA PHE A 135 6.76 -23.75 4.23
C PHE A 135 6.10 -22.60 3.45
N HIS A 136 6.88 -21.66 2.93
CA HIS A 136 6.41 -20.52 2.14
C HIS A 136 5.40 -19.64 2.90
N LEU A 137 5.53 -19.55 4.23
CA LEU A 137 4.56 -18.85 5.09
C LEU A 137 4.53 -17.34 4.85
N TRP A 138 5.61 -16.79 4.30
CA TRP A 138 5.73 -15.41 3.83
C TRP A 138 4.64 -14.97 2.85
N ARG A 139 3.93 -15.92 2.24
CA ARG A 139 2.84 -15.67 1.29
C ARG A 139 1.57 -15.15 1.94
N TRP A 140 1.40 -15.40 3.24
CA TRP A 140 0.16 -15.08 3.96
C TRP A 140 0.40 -14.00 5.01
N LYS A 141 -0.59 -13.09 5.12
CA LYS A 141 -0.71 -12.22 6.29
C LYS A 141 -1.24 -13.01 7.48
N GLU A 142 -2.35 -13.71 7.25
CA GLU A 142 -2.95 -14.65 8.18
C GLU A 142 -2.88 -16.06 7.60
N LEU A 143 -2.30 -16.99 8.36
CA LEU A 143 -2.15 -18.36 7.91
C LEU A 143 -3.52 -19.05 7.75
N PRO A 144 -3.78 -19.80 6.68
CA PRO A 144 -5.04 -20.53 6.57
C PRO A 144 -5.17 -21.65 7.63
N GLY A 145 -6.40 -22.11 7.86
CA GLY A 145 -6.73 -23.03 8.96
C GLY A 145 -5.90 -24.32 8.97
N ASP A 146 -5.72 -24.94 7.80
CA ASP A 146 -4.95 -26.18 7.68
C ASP A 146 -3.46 -25.98 7.98
N GLN A 147 -2.86 -24.89 7.50
CA GLN A 147 -1.46 -24.54 7.80
C GLN A 147 -1.28 -24.27 9.30
N ARG A 148 -2.23 -23.54 9.93
CA ARG A 148 -2.23 -23.33 11.39
C ARG A 148 -2.34 -24.64 12.15
N ARG A 149 -3.24 -25.54 11.73
CA ARG A 149 -3.42 -26.85 12.36
C ARG A 149 -2.16 -27.72 12.27
N LEU A 150 -1.50 -27.73 11.11
CA LEU A 150 -0.32 -28.56 10.87
C LEU A 150 0.93 -28.04 11.59
N LEU A 151 1.09 -26.73 11.69
CA LEU A 151 2.30 -26.11 12.24
C LEU A 151 2.15 -25.73 13.72
N GLY A 152 0.93 -25.73 14.26
CA GLY A 152 0.63 -25.37 15.64
C GLY A 152 1.18 -23.99 16.02
N ASP A 153 1.63 -23.86 17.26
CA ASP A 153 2.20 -22.60 17.77
C ASP A 153 3.52 -22.20 17.10
N LYS A 154 4.22 -23.13 16.42
CA LYS A 154 5.51 -22.84 15.76
C LYS A 154 5.38 -21.87 14.58
N ALA A 155 4.21 -21.84 13.93
CA ALA A 155 3.93 -20.89 12.85
C ALA A 155 3.19 -19.64 13.30
N ARG A 156 2.94 -19.49 14.61
CA ARG A 156 2.04 -18.46 15.15
C ARG A 156 2.60 -17.04 15.07
N LYS A 157 3.91 -16.87 14.83
CA LYS A 157 4.44 -15.57 14.39
C LYS A 157 4.03 -15.31 12.93
N SER A 158 2.73 -15.06 12.72
CA SER A 158 2.26 -14.31 11.56
C SER A 158 2.85 -12.91 11.64
N LEU A 159 3.24 -12.35 10.49
CA LEU A 159 3.56 -10.94 10.43
C LEU A 159 2.29 -10.16 10.72
N GLU A 160 2.26 -9.47 11.86
CA GLU A 160 1.18 -8.55 12.18
C GLU A 160 1.13 -7.45 11.12
N GLU A 161 -0.08 -6.98 10.83
CA GLU A 161 -0.21 -5.79 10.00
C GLU A 161 0.59 -4.65 10.63
N PRO A 162 1.21 -3.77 9.81
CA PRO A 162 1.94 -2.65 10.36
C PRO A 162 1.00 -1.84 11.24
N THR A 163 1.40 -1.65 12.49
CA THR A 163 0.68 -0.80 13.43
C THR A 163 1.42 0.51 13.58
N LEU A 164 0.63 1.57 13.82
CA LEU A 164 1.13 2.86 14.24
C LEU A 164 0.48 3.22 15.56
N ASP A 165 1.29 3.23 16.61
CA ASP A 165 0.87 3.64 17.93
C ASP A 165 1.07 5.15 18.05
N ILE A 166 -0.02 5.85 18.32
CA ILE A 166 -0.06 7.26 18.66
C ILE A 166 -0.17 7.35 20.18
N LEU A 167 0.89 7.81 20.83
CA LEU A 167 0.88 8.09 22.26
C LEU A 167 0.64 9.58 22.48
N ILE A 168 -0.39 9.91 23.25
CA ILE A 168 -0.74 11.28 23.63
C ILE A 168 -0.59 11.39 25.14
N VAL A 169 0.25 12.31 25.59
CA VAL A 169 0.43 12.65 27.00
C VAL A 169 -0.19 14.02 27.21
N LYS A 170 -1.25 14.06 28.01
CA LYS A 170 -1.99 15.29 28.29
C LYS A 170 -1.16 16.25 29.15
N GLY A 171 -1.38 17.53 28.92
CA GLY A 171 -0.88 18.62 29.75
C GLY A 171 -1.82 19.81 29.66
N GLU A 172 -1.73 20.73 30.63
CA GLU A 172 -2.51 21.97 30.62
C GLU A 172 -2.06 22.86 29.46
N GLY A 173 -2.95 23.18 28.52
CA GLY A 173 -2.70 23.99 27.33
C GLY A 173 -1.81 23.34 26.26
N VAL A 174 -1.15 22.22 26.55
CA VAL A 174 -0.25 21.53 25.61
C VAL A 174 -0.22 20.02 25.83
N SER A 175 -0.51 19.27 24.77
CA SER A 175 -0.39 17.81 24.76
C SER A 175 0.84 17.38 23.97
N LYS A 176 1.64 16.47 24.54
CA LYS A 176 2.82 15.89 23.90
C LYS A 176 2.43 14.59 23.17
N VAL A 177 2.88 14.43 21.94
CA VAL A 177 2.52 13.32 21.08
C VAL A 177 3.77 12.67 20.47
N SER A 178 3.82 11.34 20.47
CA SER A 178 4.84 10.55 19.77
C SER A 178 4.21 9.45 18.94
N PHE A 179 4.89 9.04 17.88
CA PHE A 179 4.45 7.97 17.00
C PHE A 179 5.46 6.82 17.00
N LYS A 180 4.98 5.58 17.11
CA LYS A 180 5.82 4.38 17.00
C LYS A 180 5.22 3.41 16.00
N HIS A 181 5.98 3.09 14.96
CA HIS A 181 5.57 2.13 13.94
C HIS A 181 6.24 0.78 14.17
N SER A 182 5.47 -0.30 14.09
CA SER A 182 5.96 -1.66 14.45
C SER A 182 7.23 -2.08 13.72
N TYR A 183 7.39 -1.67 12.46
CA TYR A 183 8.57 -1.99 11.64
C TYR A 183 9.62 -0.89 11.53
N LEU A 184 9.27 0.37 11.82
CA LEU A 184 10.14 1.53 11.53
C LEU A 184 10.66 2.20 12.81
N GLY A 185 10.15 1.81 13.97
CA GLY A 185 10.47 2.41 15.26
C GLY A 185 9.78 3.75 15.44
N GLU A 186 10.42 4.64 16.21
CA GLU A 186 9.92 5.99 16.46
C GLU A 186 9.89 6.83 15.18
N LEU A 187 8.76 7.51 14.96
CA LEU A 187 8.55 8.36 13.81
C LEU A 187 8.37 9.80 14.22
N VAL A 188 9.12 10.66 13.53
CA VAL A 188 9.01 12.10 13.59
C VAL A 188 9.08 12.65 12.17
N LEU A 189 8.48 13.80 11.94
CA LEU A 189 8.50 14.46 10.65
C LEU A 189 9.94 14.85 10.33
N ARG A 190 10.54 14.15 9.36
CA ARG A 190 11.81 14.54 8.76
C ARG A 190 11.40 15.34 7.54
N VAL A 191 11.74 16.62 7.44
CA VAL A 191 11.25 17.46 6.32
C VAL A 191 12.25 17.44 5.16
N PRO A 192 12.00 16.68 4.08
CA PRO A 192 12.48 16.97 2.73
C PRO A 192 11.52 17.96 2.03
N PRO A 193 11.88 18.56 0.87
CA PRO A 193 11.14 19.65 0.24
C PRO A 193 9.83 19.21 -0.47
N SER A 194 9.00 18.37 0.17
CA SER A 194 7.75 17.90 -0.42
C SER A 194 6.58 18.76 0.06
N ASP A 195 5.84 19.35 -0.89
CA ASP A 195 4.65 20.14 -0.58
C ASP A 195 3.49 19.29 -0.03
N LEU A 196 3.64 17.96 -0.04
CA LEU A 196 2.66 17.04 0.55
C LEU A 196 2.38 17.37 2.01
N VAL A 197 3.35 17.89 2.75
CA VAL A 197 3.18 18.31 4.15
C VAL A 197 1.96 19.21 4.32
N TYR A 198 1.71 20.07 3.33
CA TYR A 198 0.64 21.06 3.33
C TYR A 198 -0.75 20.49 3.06
N LEU A 199 -0.87 19.18 2.83
CA LEU A 199 -2.16 18.48 2.83
C LEU A 199 -2.86 18.53 4.19
N VAL A 200 -2.06 18.62 5.26
CA VAL A 200 -2.52 18.70 6.66
C VAL A 200 -2.06 20.00 7.30
N ILE A 201 -0.83 20.42 7.01
CA ILE A 201 -0.18 21.56 7.68
C ILE A 201 -0.51 22.86 6.94
N ASP A 202 -1.06 23.84 7.65
CA ASP A 202 -1.45 25.13 7.12
C ASP A 202 -0.22 26.02 6.86
N SER A 203 0.77 25.99 7.73
CA SER A 203 2.03 26.70 7.57
C SER A 203 3.15 25.95 8.30
N LEU A 204 4.37 26.06 7.80
CA LEU A 204 5.54 25.38 8.37
C LEU A 204 6.71 26.35 8.39
N LYS A 205 7.33 26.50 9.56
CA LYS A 205 8.52 27.32 9.78
C LYS A 205 9.55 26.50 10.57
N ARG A 206 10.81 26.59 10.16
CA ARG A 206 11.92 26.07 10.97
C ARG A 206 12.40 27.15 11.92
N VAL A 207 12.45 26.83 13.22
CA VAL A 207 12.94 27.72 14.27
C VAL A 207 13.99 26.95 15.07
N ASP A 208 15.25 27.34 14.94
CA ASP A 208 16.40 26.65 15.53
C ASP A 208 16.38 25.14 15.25
N ASN A 209 16.15 24.34 16.30
CA ASN A 209 16.16 22.88 16.30
C ASN A 209 14.76 22.25 16.21
N PHE A 210 13.70 23.04 16.10
CA PHE A 210 12.33 22.54 15.98
C PHE A 210 11.61 23.09 14.76
N LEU A 211 10.53 22.42 14.40
CA LEU A 211 9.58 22.85 13.38
C LEU A 211 8.36 23.42 14.09
N GLU A 212 7.96 24.63 13.73
CA GLU A 212 6.70 25.23 14.13
C GLU A 212 5.72 25.14 12.96
N MET A 213 4.50 24.70 13.23
CA MET A 213 3.47 24.54 12.22
C MET A 213 2.08 24.86 12.78
N TYR A 214 1.14 25.12 11.86
CA TYR A 214 -0.27 25.26 12.19
C TYR A 214 -1.07 24.16 11.51
N VAL A 215 -2.03 23.58 12.22
CA VAL A 215 -2.97 22.58 11.69
C VAL A 215 -4.36 22.96 12.18
N GLU A 216 -5.25 23.30 11.25
CA GLU A 216 -6.60 23.82 11.56
C GLU A 216 -6.56 25.01 12.54
N ASN A 217 -5.63 25.94 12.31
CA ASN A 217 -5.33 27.11 13.18
C ASN A 217 -4.77 26.79 14.58
N ILE A 218 -4.52 25.52 14.91
CA ILE A 218 -3.88 25.13 16.17
C ILE A 218 -2.37 25.08 15.98
N ARG A 219 -1.63 25.73 16.89
CA ARG A 219 -0.16 25.72 16.89
C ARG A 219 0.33 24.32 17.26
N VAL A 220 1.32 23.84 16.53
CA VAL A 220 2.02 22.59 16.78
C VAL A 220 3.52 22.83 16.67
N THR A 221 4.31 22.33 17.60
CA THR A 221 5.78 22.27 17.46
C THR A 221 6.21 20.82 17.32
N CYS A 222 7.30 20.57 16.59
CA CYS A 222 7.87 19.25 16.39
C CYS A 222 9.38 19.33 16.62
N ASP A 223 9.87 18.65 17.65
CA ASP A 223 11.28 18.47 17.91
C ASP A 223 11.79 17.15 17.28
N SER A 224 12.97 16.68 17.66
CA SER A 224 13.55 15.43 17.14
C SER A 224 12.80 14.13 17.53
N ARG A 225 11.85 14.18 18.47
CA ARG A 225 11.18 13.02 19.09
C ARG A 225 9.67 13.20 19.24
N PHE A 226 9.21 14.42 19.50
CA PHE A 226 7.83 14.68 19.88
C PHE A 226 7.19 15.79 19.06
N TYR A 227 5.87 15.75 19.02
CA TYR A 227 5.02 16.87 18.66
C TYR A 227 4.40 17.44 19.92
N ASN A 228 4.30 18.76 20.02
CA ASN A 228 3.53 19.43 21.07
C ASN A 228 2.37 20.16 20.40
N ILE A 229 1.14 19.79 20.76
CA ILE A 229 -0.10 20.36 20.22
C ILE A 229 -0.68 21.31 21.27
N TYR A 230 -0.82 22.59 20.93
CA TYR A 230 -1.19 23.65 21.88
C TYR A 230 -2.71 23.92 21.83
N THR A 231 -3.48 23.10 22.54
CA THR A 231 -4.93 23.25 22.72
C THR A 231 -5.40 22.43 23.94
N ASP A 232 -6.46 22.89 24.60
CA ASP A 232 -7.14 22.16 25.67
C ASP A 232 -8.25 21.22 25.15
N ASP A 233 -8.57 21.28 23.86
CA ASP A 233 -9.57 20.41 23.23
C ASP A 233 -8.99 19.03 22.92
N ASP A 234 -9.31 18.06 23.78
CA ASP A 234 -8.92 16.65 23.65
C ASP A 234 -9.30 16.01 22.30
N GLU A 235 -10.45 16.38 21.73
CA GLU A 235 -10.90 15.83 20.45
C GLU A 235 -10.06 16.40 19.31
N ALA A 236 -9.76 17.70 19.35
CA ALA A 236 -8.83 18.33 18.42
C ALA A 236 -7.43 17.72 18.50
N VAL A 237 -6.91 17.45 19.71
CA VAL A 237 -5.60 16.78 19.90
C VAL A 237 -5.58 15.42 19.19
N LYS A 238 -6.60 14.57 19.41
CA LYS A 238 -6.69 13.25 18.77
C LYS A 238 -6.75 13.34 17.24
N LYS A 239 -7.54 14.27 16.71
CA LYS A 239 -7.70 14.49 15.27
C LYS A 239 -6.40 14.99 14.62
N ILE A 240 -5.75 15.98 15.23
CA ILE A 240 -4.48 16.53 14.76
C ILE A 240 -3.38 15.47 14.85
N ALA A 241 -3.26 14.77 15.98
CA ALA A 241 -2.29 13.70 16.17
C ALA A 241 -2.43 12.62 15.07
N THR A 242 -3.65 12.18 14.79
CA THR A 242 -3.92 11.21 13.72
C THR A 242 -3.51 11.73 12.34
N SER A 243 -3.78 13.00 12.06
CA SER A 243 -3.45 13.63 10.77
C SER A 243 -1.93 13.83 10.61
N LEU A 244 -1.25 14.25 11.68
CA LEU A 244 0.20 14.37 11.77
C LEU A 244 0.90 13.01 11.60
N ALA A 245 0.36 11.96 12.19
CA ALA A 245 0.89 10.61 12.07
C ALA A 245 0.82 10.12 10.61
N LYS A 246 -0.34 10.30 9.96
CA LYS A 246 -0.56 9.98 8.54
C LYS A 246 0.37 10.76 7.63
N ILE A 247 0.52 12.07 7.83
CA ILE A 247 1.36 12.88 6.96
C ILE A 247 2.85 12.58 7.16
N THR A 248 3.28 12.29 8.39
CA THR A 248 4.67 11.91 8.70
C THR A 248 5.09 10.65 7.96
N ILE A 249 4.24 9.63 7.96
CA ILE A 249 4.50 8.41 7.18
C ILE A 249 4.55 8.72 5.68
N ARG A 250 3.57 9.48 5.19
CA ARG A 250 3.49 9.81 3.76
C ARG A 250 4.71 10.59 3.27
N VAL A 251 5.18 11.57 4.03
CA VAL A 251 6.32 12.41 3.64
C VAL A 251 7.62 11.64 3.73
N ASN A 252 7.85 10.91 4.84
CA ASN A 252 9.12 10.21 5.07
C ASN A 252 9.31 8.99 4.15
N TYR A 253 8.22 8.31 3.78
CA TYR A 253 8.28 7.00 3.10
C TYR A 253 7.56 6.98 1.74
N CYS A 254 7.29 8.15 1.15
CA CYS A 254 6.60 8.25 -0.13
C CYS A 254 7.24 7.37 -1.21
N LEU A 255 6.46 6.44 -1.77
CA LEU A 255 6.90 5.56 -2.85
C LEU A 255 6.85 6.21 -4.24
N ARG A 256 6.45 7.49 -4.32
CA ARG A 256 6.25 8.24 -5.58
C ARG A 256 5.38 7.51 -6.61
N CYS A 257 4.44 6.70 -6.14
CA CYS A 257 3.61 5.82 -6.97
C CYS A 257 2.50 6.54 -7.76
N LYS A 258 2.36 7.86 -7.66
CA LYS A 258 1.35 8.68 -8.37
C LYS A 258 -0.13 8.37 -8.10
N LEU A 259 -0.48 7.36 -7.30
CA LEU A 259 -1.88 7.06 -6.98
C LEU A 259 -2.65 8.27 -6.44
N CYS A 260 -2.03 9.09 -5.59
CA CYS A 260 -2.67 10.30 -5.05
C CYS A 260 -2.79 11.44 -6.08
N VAL A 261 -1.91 11.51 -7.08
CA VAL A 261 -2.03 12.44 -8.22
C VAL A 261 -3.23 12.02 -9.06
N ASN A 262 -3.24 10.78 -9.52
CA ASN A 262 -4.22 10.28 -10.49
C ASN A 262 -5.64 10.11 -9.94
N ASN A 263 -5.80 10.08 -8.62
CA ASN A 263 -7.11 9.97 -7.97
C ASN A 263 -7.54 11.29 -7.30
N CYS A 264 -6.82 12.40 -7.52
CA CYS A 264 -7.24 13.69 -6.98
C CYS A 264 -8.31 14.31 -7.90
N PRO A 265 -9.59 14.37 -7.49
CA PRO A 265 -10.66 14.86 -8.38
C PRO A 265 -10.52 16.35 -8.73
N SER A 266 -9.82 17.11 -7.90
CA SER A 266 -9.60 18.54 -8.11
C SER A 266 -8.20 18.87 -8.66
N ASN A 267 -7.40 17.86 -9.00
CA ASN A 267 -6.03 18.04 -9.50
C ASN A 267 -5.16 18.92 -8.58
N ALA A 268 -5.37 18.79 -7.26
CA ALA A 268 -4.64 19.53 -6.22
C ALA A 268 -3.27 18.93 -5.89
N ILE A 269 -2.95 17.74 -6.41
CA ILE A 269 -1.66 17.08 -6.19
C ILE A 269 -1.06 16.79 -7.55
N LEU A 270 0.15 17.26 -7.80
CA LEU A 270 0.86 17.14 -9.07
C LEU A 270 2.26 16.56 -8.86
N LEU A 271 2.87 16.12 -9.94
CA LEU A 271 4.31 15.86 -10.02
C LEU A 271 4.92 16.92 -10.92
N ASP A 272 5.91 17.63 -10.43
CA ASP A 272 6.70 18.54 -11.25
C ASP A 272 7.69 17.78 -12.14
N GLU A 273 8.37 18.52 -13.02
CA GLU A 273 9.34 17.99 -13.98
C GLU A 273 10.52 17.27 -13.31
N SER A 274 10.84 17.62 -12.06
CA SER A 274 11.87 16.95 -11.25
C SER A 274 11.38 15.64 -10.60
N GLY A 275 10.10 15.30 -10.78
CA GLY A 275 9.46 14.16 -10.14
C GLY A 275 9.18 14.38 -8.65
N GLN A 276 9.11 15.65 -8.21
CA GLN A 276 8.72 16.04 -6.87
C GLN A 276 7.22 16.33 -6.80
N MET A 277 6.61 15.92 -5.69
CA MET A 277 5.18 16.09 -5.46
C MET A 277 4.89 17.55 -5.08
N ARG A 278 4.00 18.18 -5.83
CA ARG A 278 3.48 19.54 -5.60
C ARG A 278 2.05 19.49 -5.09
N PHE A 279 1.72 20.37 -4.16
CA PHE A 279 0.37 20.50 -3.62
C PHE A 279 -0.17 21.90 -3.86
N LEU A 280 -1.29 21.98 -4.57
CA LEU A 280 -2.01 23.20 -4.90
C LEU A 280 -3.15 23.40 -3.91
N ARG A 281 -2.92 24.25 -2.89
CA ARG A 281 -3.86 24.45 -1.78
C ARG A 281 -5.21 24.96 -2.26
N GLU A 282 -5.21 25.89 -3.21
CA GLU A 282 -6.38 26.56 -3.76
C GLU A 282 -7.33 25.61 -4.50
N LYS A 283 -6.83 24.46 -4.96
CA LYS A 283 -7.64 23.43 -5.62
C LYS A 283 -8.12 22.35 -4.65
N CYS A 284 -7.59 22.27 -3.44
CA CYS A 284 -7.90 21.16 -2.54
C CYS A 284 -9.28 21.31 -1.88
N THR A 285 -10.15 20.32 -2.06
CA THR A 285 -11.49 20.28 -1.44
C THR A 285 -11.52 19.58 -0.08
N LYS A 286 -10.36 19.20 0.47
CA LYS A 286 -10.23 18.43 1.72
C LYS A 286 -11.05 17.12 1.74
N CYS A 287 -11.22 16.46 0.60
CA CYS A 287 -11.95 15.18 0.49
C CYS A 287 -11.18 13.95 1.01
N TYR A 288 -9.88 14.07 1.28
CA TYR A 288 -8.99 13.00 1.79
C TYR A 288 -8.85 11.72 0.95
N ILE A 289 -9.39 11.67 -0.27
CA ILE A 289 -9.20 10.53 -1.20
C ILE A 289 -7.71 10.17 -1.36
N CYS A 290 -6.81 11.16 -1.39
CA CYS A 290 -5.38 10.92 -1.49
C CYS A 290 -4.78 10.13 -0.30
N ASN A 291 -5.37 10.23 0.89
CA ASN A 291 -5.00 9.42 2.05
C ASN A 291 -5.53 7.99 1.90
N GLU A 292 -6.79 7.83 1.50
CA GLU A 292 -7.42 6.52 1.31
C GLU A 292 -6.71 5.69 0.23
N LYS A 293 -6.27 6.34 -0.85
CA LYS A 293 -5.54 5.68 -1.95
C LYS A 293 -4.05 5.48 -1.65
N CYS A 294 -3.50 6.04 -0.56
CA CYS A 294 -2.09 5.88 -0.25
C CYS A 294 -1.83 4.47 0.31
N PRO A 295 -1.02 3.61 -0.35
CA PRO A 295 -0.77 2.25 0.13
C PRO A 295 -0.07 2.19 1.49
N LEU A 296 0.68 3.25 1.85
CA LEU A 296 1.35 3.34 3.15
C LEU A 296 0.35 3.53 4.30
N LEU A 297 -0.85 4.06 4.01
CA LEU A 297 -1.90 4.29 5.00
C LEU A 297 -3.01 3.24 4.90
N SER A 298 -3.35 2.76 3.70
CA SER A 298 -4.47 1.85 3.49
C SER A 298 -4.29 0.45 4.09
N PHE A 299 -3.07 0.09 4.48
CA PHE A 299 -2.73 -1.18 5.12
C PHE A 299 -2.19 -0.97 6.54
N LEU A 300 -2.32 0.23 7.08
CA LEU A 300 -1.81 0.60 8.39
C LEU A 300 -2.95 0.58 9.41
N SER A 301 -2.77 -0.15 10.49
CA SER A 301 -3.66 -0.09 11.64
C SER A 301 -3.18 1.00 12.59
N ILE A 302 -4.02 1.97 12.92
CA ILE A 302 -3.66 3.08 13.81
C ILE A 302 -4.31 2.84 15.17
N GLN A 303 -3.50 2.87 16.22
CA GLN A 303 -3.95 2.76 17.61
C GLN A 303 -3.59 4.04 18.35
N THR A 304 -4.49 4.54 19.20
CA THR A 304 -4.27 5.78 19.96
C THR A 304 -4.38 5.47 21.45
N LYS A 305 -3.32 5.78 22.20
CA LYS A 305 -3.29 5.69 23.67
C LYS A 305 -3.14 7.08 24.26
N VAL A 306 -3.99 7.41 25.22
CA VAL A 306 -3.96 8.68 25.94
C VAL A 306 -3.54 8.42 27.38
N LEU A 307 -2.56 9.17 27.87
CA LEU A 307 -2.02 9.09 29.22
C LEU A 307 -2.08 10.47 29.90
N ASP A 308 -2.28 10.47 31.22
CA ASP A 308 -2.26 11.70 32.02
C ASP A 308 -0.84 12.14 32.40
N LYS A 309 0.15 11.23 32.37
CA LYS A 309 1.59 11.50 32.59
C LYS A 309 2.47 10.55 31.78
N LEU A 310 3.71 10.97 31.47
CA LEU A 310 4.77 10.08 30.97
C LEU A 310 5.25 9.20 32.12
N GLU A 311 5.10 7.89 31.99
CA GLU A 311 5.90 6.91 32.76
C GLU A 311 7.32 6.85 32.21
#